data_AF-A0A9P8C7J9-F1
#
_entry.id   AF-A0A9P8C7J9-F1
#
_cell.length_a   1.000
_cell.length_b   1.000
_cell.length_c   1.000
_cell.angle_alpha   90.00
_cell.angle_beta   90.00
_cell.angle_gamma   90.00
#
_symmetry.space_group_name_H-M   'P 1'
#
loop_
_entity.id
_entity.type
_entity.pdbx_description
1 polymer ?
#
loop_
_entity_poly.entity_id
_entity_poly.type
_entity_poly.pdbx_seq_one_letter_code
_entity_poly.pdbx_strand_id
1 'polypeptide(L)'
;MSTTTPTPSLAQTTVPANLRTYQGGCHCGNVKFSVTLPEIKSANECTCSICSRKGYAWVFPREGGLVFEEGKGVESLRGYEFAGRRMVHRFCPTCGNGVMGQRHHWPAWNAIGVNARLLADVDVATLPIDKFDGAALPPHYDSHLFHAPWPAVAATAGTTSHGSCHCGATTLGLAAKLPLPDGQRCSCDLCYSSAAKLTCPEGDEVAVVTSGLQPLTNYKGVLFCPRCGVYVSGEAGEGGGGTGEDKEMAACKGLGKMRVNVRCFEGWGAREKEVEAGEDEGSC
;
A
#
# COMPACT_ATOMS: atom_id res chain seq x y z
N MET A 1 -24.20 -8.89 -56.25
CA MET A 1 -23.54 -7.71 -55.65
C MET A 1 -23.47 -7.95 -54.15
N SER A 2 -22.37 -8.54 -53.68
CA SER A 2 -22.14 -8.79 -52.25
C SER A 2 -21.38 -7.63 -51.64
N THR A 3 -22.04 -6.84 -50.81
CA THR A 3 -21.43 -5.78 -50.02
C THR A 3 -20.77 -6.40 -48.80
N THR A 4 -19.44 -6.45 -48.80
CA THR A 4 -18.64 -6.89 -47.65
C THR A 4 -18.41 -5.67 -46.76
N THR A 5 -18.99 -5.67 -45.56
CA THR A 5 -18.73 -4.65 -44.55
C THR A 5 -17.29 -4.80 -44.05
N PRO A 6 -16.45 -3.75 -44.06
CA PRO A 6 -15.10 -3.85 -43.54
C PRO A 6 -15.12 -4.01 -42.02
N THR A 7 -14.43 -5.04 -41.53
CA THR A 7 -14.09 -5.22 -40.13
C THR A 7 -13.27 -4.01 -39.65
N PRO A 8 -13.61 -3.37 -38.52
CA PRO A 8 -12.81 -2.27 -38.00
C PRO A 8 -11.44 -2.81 -37.56
N SER A 9 -10.40 -2.45 -38.32
CA SER A 9 -9.01 -2.64 -37.92
C SER A 9 -8.75 -1.84 -36.64
N LEU A 10 -8.32 -2.51 -35.58
CA LEU A 10 -7.83 -1.89 -34.35
C LEU A 10 -6.72 -0.90 -34.73
N ALA A 11 -7.02 0.39 -34.62
CA ALA A 11 -6.06 1.45 -34.83
C ALA A 11 -4.88 1.23 -33.87
N GLN A 12 -3.70 1.03 -34.44
CA GLN A 12 -2.44 1.06 -33.72
C GLN A 12 -2.35 2.42 -33.03
N THR A 13 -2.51 2.42 -31.70
CA THR A 13 -2.38 3.64 -30.90
C THR A 13 -0.95 4.13 -31.05
N THR A 14 -0.79 5.30 -31.67
CA THR A 14 0.48 5.98 -31.90
C THR A 14 1.32 6.00 -30.63
N VAL A 15 2.60 5.65 -30.76
CA VAL A 15 3.58 5.74 -29.67
C VAL A 15 3.71 7.21 -29.28
N PRO A 16 3.47 7.60 -28.00
CA PRO A 16 3.77 8.95 -27.57
C PRO A 16 5.26 9.20 -27.75
N ALA A 17 5.64 10.22 -28.51
CA ALA A 17 7.01 10.48 -28.94
C ALA A 17 8.00 10.84 -27.79
N ASN A 18 7.51 10.98 -26.55
CA ASN A 18 8.30 11.43 -25.39
C ASN A 18 8.24 10.39 -24.26
N LEU A 19 9.02 9.32 -24.39
CA LEU A 19 9.23 8.36 -23.31
C LEU A 19 10.32 8.89 -22.36
N ARG A 20 10.11 8.75 -21.06
CA ARG A 20 11.09 9.03 -20.00
C ARG A 20 11.38 7.74 -19.25
N THR A 21 12.63 7.56 -18.85
CA THR A 21 13.06 6.46 -17.99
C THR A 21 13.21 6.97 -16.56
N TYR A 22 12.57 6.27 -15.62
CA TYR A 22 12.63 6.53 -14.19
C TYR A 22 13.38 5.41 -13.50
N GLN A 23 14.29 5.76 -12.59
CA GLN A 23 14.94 4.79 -11.73
C GLN A 23 14.07 4.51 -10.50
N GLY A 24 14.06 3.27 -10.05
CA GLY A 24 13.31 2.87 -8.86
C GLY A 24 13.92 1.67 -8.14
N GLY A 25 13.40 1.42 -6.95
CA GLY A 25 13.86 0.31 -6.14
C GLY A 25 13.05 0.17 -4.86
N CYS A 26 13.16 -0.99 -4.21
CA CYS A 26 12.61 -1.12 -2.87
C CYS A 26 13.50 -0.36 -1.87
N HIS A 27 12.93 0.00 -0.72
CA HIS A 27 13.65 0.78 0.29
C HIS A 27 14.97 0.14 0.79
N CYS A 28 15.11 -1.19 0.79
CA CYS A 28 16.36 -1.84 1.23
C CYS A 28 17.42 -1.97 0.12
N GLY A 29 17.10 -1.63 -1.13
CA GLY A 29 18.02 -1.72 -2.26
C GLY A 29 18.23 -3.12 -2.84
N ASN A 30 17.61 -4.16 -2.27
CA ASN A 30 17.66 -5.53 -2.80
C ASN A 30 16.94 -5.69 -4.15
N VAL A 31 16.04 -4.76 -4.46
CA VAL A 31 15.31 -4.72 -5.73
C VAL A 31 15.61 -3.36 -6.35
N LYS A 32 16.10 -3.38 -7.58
CA LYS A 32 16.39 -2.18 -8.37
C LYS A 32 15.85 -2.38 -9.77
N PHE A 33 15.21 -1.36 -10.31
CA PHE A 33 14.59 -1.42 -11.62
C PHE A 33 14.54 -0.04 -12.27
N SER A 34 14.38 -0.03 -13.58
CA SER A 34 14.04 1.17 -14.34
C SER A 34 12.68 0.97 -15.02
N VAL A 35 11.90 2.05 -15.11
CA VAL A 35 10.63 2.07 -15.81
C VAL A 35 10.65 3.10 -16.93
N THR A 36 10.39 2.67 -18.15
CA THR A 36 10.24 3.53 -19.33
C THR A 36 8.77 3.63 -19.71
N LEU A 37 8.22 4.84 -19.62
CA LEU A 37 6.85 5.16 -20.02
C LEU A 37 6.75 6.64 -20.41
N PRO A 38 5.62 7.14 -20.94
CA PRO A 38 5.41 8.58 -21.08
C PRO A 38 5.62 9.32 -19.75
N GLU A 39 5.81 10.63 -19.82
CA GLU A 39 5.87 11.47 -18.62
C GLU A 39 4.72 11.13 -17.63
N ILE A 40 5.08 10.86 -16.37
CA ILE A 40 4.10 10.50 -15.33
C ILE A 40 3.37 11.78 -14.94
N LYS A 41 2.14 11.92 -15.42
CA LYS A 41 1.27 13.08 -15.13
C LYS A 41 0.16 12.76 -14.14
N SER A 42 -0.11 11.49 -13.89
CA SER A 42 -1.05 11.00 -12.90
C SER A 42 -0.63 9.61 -12.41
N ALA A 43 -1.21 9.18 -11.30
CA ALA A 43 -1.10 7.81 -10.81
C ALA A 43 -2.49 7.25 -10.52
N ASN A 44 -2.63 5.92 -10.57
CA ASN A 44 -3.91 5.25 -10.36
C ASN A 44 -3.98 4.69 -8.94
N GLU A 45 -5.01 5.02 -8.18
CA GLU A 45 -5.28 4.41 -6.87
C GLU A 45 -6.56 3.59 -6.91
N CYS A 46 -6.48 2.36 -6.40
CA CYS A 46 -7.59 1.42 -6.42
C CYS A 46 -8.15 1.22 -5.01
N THR A 47 -9.48 1.26 -4.88
CA THR A 47 -10.20 1.10 -3.61
C THR A 47 -10.34 -0.35 -3.15
N CYS A 48 -9.84 -1.35 -3.91
CA CYS A 48 -9.96 -2.73 -3.48
C CYS A 48 -9.16 -3.01 -2.20
N SER A 49 -9.58 -4.02 -1.45
CA SER A 49 -9.12 -4.30 -0.08
C SER A 49 -7.59 -4.39 0.07
N ILE A 50 -6.85 -4.95 -0.90
CA ILE A 50 -5.38 -5.00 -0.87
C ILE A 50 -4.75 -3.65 -1.24
N CYS A 51 -5.31 -2.94 -2.23
CA CYS A 51 -4.74 -1.70 -2.73
C CYS A 51 -4.89 -0.58 -1.73
N SER A 52 -6.04 -0.49 -1.05
CA SER A 52 -6.25 0.47 0.03
C SER A 52 -5.34 0.22 1.23
N ARG A 53 -5.08 -1.07 1.58
CA ARG A 53 -4.18 -1.46 2.69
C ARG A 53 -2.71 -1.16 2.39
N LYS A 54 -2.28 -1.40 1.15
CA LYS A 54 -0.90 -1.14 0.70
C LYS A 54 -0.67 0.29 0.22
N GLY A 55 -1.73 1.07 0.02
CA GLY A 55 -1.68 2.41 -0.56
C GLY A 55 -0.89 2.43 -1.86
N TYR A 56 -1.23 1.57 -2.82
CA TYR A 56 -0.54 1.57 -4.11
C TYR A 56 -0.92 2.80 -4.94
N ALA A 57 0.07 3.43 -5.56
CA ALA A 57 -0.11 4.38 -6.66
C ALA A 57 0.47 3.75 -7.91
N TRP A 58 -0.40 3.31 -8.81
CA TRP A 58 0.00 2.54 -9.96
C TRP A 58 0.29 3.43 -11.17
N VAL A 59 1.44 3.19 -11.78
CA VAL A 59 1.75 3.57 -13.16
C VAL A 59 1.90 2.30 -14.00
N PHE A 60 1.51 2.38 -15.28
CA PHE A 60 1.45 1.22 -16.17
C PHE A 60 2.42 1.43 -17.34
N PRO A 61 3.66 0.92 -17.24
CA PRO A 61 4.55 0.88 -18.39
C PRO A 61 3.98 -0.02 -19.49
N ARG A 62 4.37 0.27 -20.73
CA ARG A 62 4.13 -0.65 -21.86
C ARG A 62 4.94 -1.93 -21.67
N GLU A 63 4.62 -2.94 -22.47
CA GLU A 63 5.38 -4.19 -22.52
C GLU A 63 6.88 -3.90 -22.74
N GLY A 64 7.73 -4.55 -21.94
CA GLY A 64 9.18 -4.31 -21.95
C GLY A 64 9.65 -3.02 -21.26
N GLY A 65 8.73 -2.15 -20.80
CA GLY A 65 9.08 -0.89 -20.15
C GLY A 65 9.57 -1.02 -18.72
N LEU A 66 9.39 -2.16 -18.05
CA LEU A 66 9.95 -2.45 -16.72
C LEU A 66 11.16 -3.38 -16.88
N VAL A 67 12.33 -2.91 -16.47
CA VAL A 67 13.59 -3.68 -16.52
C VAL A 67 14.20 -3.72 -15.13
N PHE A 68 14.51 -4.92 -14.63
CA PHE A 68 15.21 -5.10 -13.35
C PHE A 68 16.72 -5.15 -13.54
N GLU A 69 17.47 -4.70 -12.54
CA GLU A 69 18.91 -4.94 -12.45
C GLU A 69 19.18 -6.44 -12.27
N GLU A 70 20.25 -6.94 -12.90
CA GLU A 70 20.64 -8.35 -12.83
C GLU A 70 20.83 -8.81 -11.37
N GLY A 71 20.25 -9.96 -11.02
CA GLY A 71 20.29 -10.52 -9.66
C GLY A 71 19.42 -9.79 -8.63
N LYS A 72 18.65 -8.77 -9.04
CA LYS A 72 17.72 -7.98 -8.21
C LYS A 72 16.33 -7.93 -8.84
N GLY A 73 15.96 -9.00 -9.54
CA GLY A 73 14.80 -9.09 -10.39
C GLY A 73 13.53 -9.56 -9.70
N VAL A 74 12.52 -9.87 -10.51
CA VAL A 74 11.20 -10.31 -10.05
C VAL A 74 11.24 -11.59 -9.21
N GLU A 75 12.27 -12.43 -9.40
CA GLU A 75 12.55 -13.64 -8.64
C GLU A 75 12.88 -13.37 -7.17
N SER A 76 13.41 -12.17 -6.86
CA SER A 76 13.66 -11.72 -5.49
C SER A 76 12.39 -11.23 -4.79
N LEU A 77 11.27 -11.09 -5.51
CA LEU A 77 10.00 -10.59 -4.99
C LEU A 77 9.07 -11.72 -4.58
N ARG A 78 8.47 -11.56 -3.39
CA ARG A 78 7.39 -12.43 -2.94
C ARG A 78 6.09 -12.06 -3.62
N GLY A 79 5.36 -13.05 -4.12
CA GLY A 79 4.04 -12.89 -4.72
C GLY A 79 2.92 -13.18 -3.73
N TYR A 80 1.85 -12.38 -3.81
CA TYR A 80 0.62 -12.58 -3.07
C TYR A 80 -0.60 -12.46 -4.00
N GLU A 81 -1.47 -13.47 -3.95
CA GLU A 81 -2.73 -13.54 -4.68
C GLU A 81 -3.87 -13.92 -3.73
N PHE A 82 -5.08 -13.50 -4.09
CA PHE A 82 -6.29 -13.73 -3.31
C PHE A 82 -7.51 -13.79 -4.24
N ALA A 83 -8.65 -14.21 -3.68
CA ALA A 83 -9.93 -14.32 -4.39
C ALA A 83 -9.78 -15.00 -5.77
N GLY A 84 -10.24 -14.34 -6.83
CA GLY A 84 -10.18 -14.84 -8.21
C GLY A 84 -8.80 -14.83 -8.88
N ARG A 85 -7.70 -14.55 -8.14
CA ARG A 85 -6.32 -14.57 -8.64
C ARG A 85 -6.15 -13.78 -9.95
N ARG A 86 -6.63 -12.54 -9.96
CA ARG A 86 -6.55 -11.65 -11.13
C ARG A 86 -5.22 -10.94 -11.25
N MET A 87 -4.51 -10.77 -10.14
CA MET A 87 -3.24 -10.06 -10.08
C MET A 87 -2.35 -10.66 -9.01
N VAL A 88 -1.08 -10.91 -9.35
CA VAL A 88 -0.03 -11.17 -8.36
C VAL A 88 0.50 -9.84 -7.86
N HIS A 89 0.33 -9.55 -6.57
CA HIS A 89 0.98 -8.41 -5.93
C HIS A 89 2.38 -8.83 -5.46
N ARG A 90 3.42 -8.21 -6.03
CA ARG A 90 4.82 -8.51 -5.76
C ARG A 90 5.41 -7.49 -4.80
N PHE A 91 6.04 -7.96 -3.73
CA PHE A 91 6.67 -7.11 -2.73
C PHE A 91 8.04 -7.63 -2.32
N CYS A 92 8.89 -6.74 -1.83
CA CYS A 92 10.20 -7.11 -1.32
C CYS A 92 10.06 -7.90 -0.02
N PRO A 93 10.55 -9.15 0.07
CA PRO A 93 10.44 -9.95 1.29
C PRO A 93 11.29 -9.42 2.45
N THR A 94 12.26 -8.55 2.17
CA THR A 94 13.13 -7.94 3.18
C THR A 94 12.49 -6.72 3.85
N CYS A 95 11.92 -5.78 3.09
CA CYS A 95 11.38 -4.53 3.63
C CYS A 95 9.86 -4.33 3.46
N GLY A 96 9.14 -5.32 2.92
CA GLY A 96 7.67 -5.30 2.79
C GLY A 96 7.11 -4.41 1.66
N ASN A 97 7.93 -3.54 1.07
CA ASN A 97 7.52 -2.61 0.03
C ASN A 97 6.90 -3.30 -1.18
N GLY A 98 5.68 -2.87 -1.56
CA GLY A 98 4.99 -3.36 -2.74
C GLY A 98 5.61 -2.74 -4.00
N VAL A 99 6.20 -3.57 -4.86
CA VAL A 99 7.00 -3.13 -6.00
C VAL A 99 6.17 -3.07 -7.28
N MET A 100 5.51 -4.18 -7.60
CA MET A 100 4.77 -4.30 -8.85
C MET A 100 3.53 -5.18 -8.65
N GLY A 101 2.60 -5.09 -9.59
CA GLY A 101 1.53 -6.07 -9.74
C GLY A 101 1.53 -6.63 -11.16
N GLN A 102 1.27 -7.93 -11.27
CA GLN A 102 1.20 -8.66 -12.54
C GLN A 102 -0.24 -9.14 -12.73
N ARG A 103 -0.97 -8.52 -13.65
CA ARG A 103 -2.36 -8.89 -13.99
C ARG A 103 -2.34 -10.12 -14.88
N HIS A 104 -3.15 -11.11 -14.53
CA HIS A 104 -3.39 -12.28 -15.38
C HIS A 104 -4.45 -11.97 -16.42
N HIS A 105 -4.31 -12.55 -17.62
CA HIS A 105 -5.29 -12.42 -18.71
C HIS A 105 -5.57 -10.97 -19.14
N TRP A 106 -4.63 -10.05 -18.92
CA TRP A 106 -4.68 -8.68 -19.40
C TRP A 106 -3.80 -8.50 -20.64
N PRO A 107 -4.13 -7.57 -21.55
CA PRO A 107 -3.25 -7.24 -22.67
C PRO A 107 -1.86 -6.83 -22.18
N ALA A 108 -0.81 -7.28 -22.88
CA ALA A 108 0.58 -7.12 -22.45
C ALA A 108 0.99 -5.65 -22.20
N TRP A 109 0.42 -4.71 -22.96
CA TRP A 109 0.65 -3.27 -22.81
C TRP A 109 0.10 -2.67 -21.50
N ASN A 110 -0.68 -3.42 -20.71
CA ASN A 110 -1.23 -3.01 -19.40
C ASN A 110 -1.23 -4.15 -18.37
N ALA A 111 -0.40 -5.18 -18.59
CA ALA A 111 -0.34 -6.33 -17.70
C ALA A 111 0.45 -6.04 -16.42
N ILE A 112 1.33 -5.03 -16.44
CA ILE A 112 2.23 -4.70 -15.34
C ILE A 112 1.91 -3.32 -14.77
N GLY A 113 1.61 -3.27 -13.47
CA GLY A 113 1.57 -2.03 -12.70
C GLY A 113 2.82 -1.91 -11.85
N VAL A 114 3.41 -0.72 -11.78
CA VAL A 114 4.54 -0.41 -10.89
C VAL A 114 4.08 0.61 -9.85
N ASN A 115 4.53 0.43 -8.60
CA ASN A 115 4.25 1.39 -7.55
C ASN A 115 5.11 2.65 -7.74
N ALA A 116 4.49 3.76 -8.12
CA ALA A 116 5.14 5.03 -8.39
C ALA A 116 5.88 5.61 -7.18
N ARG A 117 5.48 5.23 -5.96
CA ARG A 117 6.14 5.64 -4.70
C ARG A 117 7.57 5.13 -4.55
N LEU A 118 8.02 4.25 -5.45
CA LEU A 118 9.38 3.69 -5.48
C LEU A 118 10.27 4.32 -6.54
N LEU A 119 9.79 5.33 -7.27
CA LEU A 119 10.54 6.01 -8.34
C LEU A 119 11.21 7.27 -7.76
N ALA A 120 12.51 7.43 -8.01
CA ALA A 120 13.35 8.46 -7.37
C ALA A 120 12.93 9.91 -7.66
N ASP A 121 12.28 10.15 -8.80
CA ASP A 121 11.89 11.50 -9.28
C ASP A 121 10.38 11.68 -9.39
N VAL A 122 9.61 10.93 -8.61
CA VAL A 122 8.13 10.97 -8.66
C VAL A 122 7.57 11.21 -7.27
N ASP A 123 7.09 12.43 -7.03
CA ASP A 123 6.32 12.70 -5.83
C ASP A 123 4.82 12.48 -6.08
N VAL A 124 4.35 11.29 -5.69
CA VAL A 124 2.94 10.90 -5.76
C VAL A 124 2.03 11.85 -4.97
N ALA A 125 2.53 12.53 -3.92
CA ALA A 125 1.72 13.48 -3.15
C ALA A 125 1.26 14.69 -3.98
N THR A 126 2.02 15.04 -5.03
CA THR A 126 1.73 16.17 -5.92
C THR A 126 1.05 15.77 -7.23
N LEU A 127 0.91 14.47 -7.48
CA LEU A 127 0.32 13.98 -8.72
C LEU A 127 -1.21 13.90 -8.64
N PRO A 128 -1.92 14.28 -9.71
CA PRO A 128 -3.32 13.89 -9.90
C PRO A 128 -3.52 12.38 -9.71
N ILE A 129 -4.58 12.01 -9.01
CA ILE A 129 -4.93 10.62 -8.73
C ILE A 129 -6.17 10.20 -9.50
N ASP A 130 -5.99 9.22 -10.38
CA ASP A 130 -7.08 8.53 -11.07
C ASP A 130 -7.63 7.42 -10.16
N LYS A 131 -8.78 7.68 -9.52
CA LYS A 131 -9.43 6.72 -8.61
C LYS A 131 -10.14 5.62 -9.41
N PHE A 132 -9.82 4.37 -9.10
CA PHE A 132 -10.51 3.19 -9.64
C PHE A 132 -11.27 2.47 -8.53
N ASP A 133 -12.59 2.31 -8.71
CA ASP A 133 -13.43 1.65 -7.70
C ASP A 133 -13.34 0.11 -7.79
N GLY A 134 -12.22 -0.43 -7.36
CA GLY A 134 -11.99 -1.87 -7.32
C GLY A 134 -12.81 -2.59 -6.24
N ALA A 135 -13.31 -1.89 -5.22
CA ALA A 135 -14.15 -2.47 -4.18
C ALA A 135 -15.52 -2.93 -4.73
N ALA A 136 -16.04 -2.24 -5.74
CA ALA A 136 -17.30 -2.57 -6.42
C ALA A 136 -17.22 -3.82 -7.32
N LEU A 137 -16.02 -4.36 -7.61
CA LEU A 137 -15.85 -5.46 -8.54
C LEU A 137 -15.95 -6.84 -7.87
N PRO A 138 -16.83 -7.75 -8.35
CA PRO A 138 -16.91 -9.12 -7.85
C PRO A 138 -15.76 -10.00 -8.38
N PRO A 139 -15.40 -11.13 -7.72
CA PRO A 139 -15.88 -11.52 -6.41
C PRO A 139 -15.29 -10.62 -5.33
N HIS A 140 -16.13 -10.19 -4.40
CA HIS A 140 -15.67 -9.42 -3.25
C HIS A 140 -14.77 -10.30 -2.38
N TYR A 141 -13.70 -9.69 -1.86
CA TYR A 141 -12.82 -10.35 -0.91
C TYR A 141 -13.05 -9.72 0.46
N ASP A 142 -13.73 -10.45 1.32
CA ASP A 142 -13.81 -10.12 2.73
C ASP A 142 -12.46 -10.43 3.36
N SER A 143 -11.79 -9.39 3.87
CA SER A 143 -10.61 -9.57 4.71
C SER A 143 -10.96 -10.55 5.82
N HIS A 144 -10.07 -11.52 6.07
CA HIS A 144 -10.25 -12.43 7.19
C HIS A 144 -10.36 -11.60 8.47
N LEU A 145 -11.52 -11.66 9.08
CA LEU A 145 -11.80 -11.00 10.36
C LEU A 145 -11.04 -11.74 11.45
N PHE A 146 -10.72 -11.02 12.52
CA PHE A 146 -10.17 -11.67 13.70
C PHE A 146 -11.22 -12.59 14.33
N HIS A 147 -10.83 -13.84 14.57
CA HIS A 147 -11.68 -14.85 15.19
C HIS A 147 -11.12 -15.37 16.53
N ALA A 148 -10.01 -14.83 17.04
CA ALA A 148 -9.46 -15.28 18.33
C ALA A 148 -10.10 -14.52 19.51
N PRO A 149 -9.95 -15.00 20.75
CA PRO A 149 -10.34 -14.25 21.93
C PRO A 149 -9.60 -12.91 21.95
N TRP A 150 -10.37 -11.83 22.08
CA TRP A 150 -9.79 -10.50 22.11
C TRP A 150 -8.92 -10.34 23.36
N PRO A 151 -7.73 -9.76 23.21
CA PRO A 151 -6.95 -9.34 24.36
C PRO A 151 -7.81 -8.36 25.16
N ALA A 152 -7.70 -8.43 26.49
CA ALA A 152 -8.43 -7.55 27.39
C ALA A 152 -7.86 -6.13 27.30
N VAL A 153 -8.15 -5.44 26.20
CA VAL A 153 -7.91 -4.00 26.04
C VAL A 153 -8.92 -3.33 26.96
N ALA A 154 -8.46 -2.51 27.89
CA ALA A 154 -9.33 -1.84 28.85
C ALA A 154 -10.37 -1.04 28.07
N ALA A 155 -11.65 -1.40 28.23
CA ALA A 155 -12.76 -0.71 27.58
C ALA A 155 -12.96 0.68 28.22
N THR A 156 -12.05 1.61 27.98
CA THR A 156 -12.18 3.02 28.37
C THR A 156 -13.01 3.73 27.30
N ALA A 157 -14.32 3.82 27.54
CA ALA A 157 -15.30 4.71 26.90
C ALA A 157 -14.95 5.23 25.47
N GLY A 158 -15.13 4.39 24.46
CA GLY A 158 -14.95 4.73 23.04
C GLY A 158 -15.40 3.60 22.09
N THR A 159 -15.62 3.93 20.81
CA THR A 159 -15.98 2.95 19.76
C THR A 159 -14.73 2.16 19.35
N THR A 160 -14.68 0.87 19.67
CA THR A 160 -13.58 -0.03 19.25
C THR A 160 -13.54 -0.19 17.73
N SER A 161 -12.36 0.02 17.13
CA SER A 161 -12.10 -0.21 15.71
C SER A 161 -11.21 -1.45 15.52
N HIS A 162 -11.57 -2.27 14.54
CA HIS A 162 -10.90 -3.56 14.29
C HIS A 162 -10.23 -3.55 12.92
N GLY A 163 -9.17 -4.34 12.78
CA GLY A 163 -8.40 -4.41 11.55
C GLY A 163 -7.64 -5.72 11.37
N SER A 164 -7.05 -5.90 10.20
CA SER A 164 -6.16 -7.01 9.92
C SER A 164 -5.21 -6.68 8.76
N CYS A 165 -4.09 -7.40 8.68
CA CYS A 165 -3.37 -7.49 7.42
C CYS A 165 -4.29 -8.13 6.37
N HIS A 166 -4.04 -7.86 5.09
CA HIS A 166 -4.95 -8.32 4.03
C HIS A 166 -5.24 -9.83 4.04
N CYS A 167 -4.26 -10.68 4.39
CA CYS A 167 -4.42 -12.13 4.36
C CYS A 167 -4.93 -12.76 5.66
N GLY A 168 -5.19 -11.97 6.72
CA GLY A 168 -5.68 -12.48 7.99
C GLY A 168 -4.65 -13.09 8.95
N ALA A 169 -3.40 -13.29 8.52
CA ALA A 169 -2.37 -13.88 9.39
C ALA A 169 -2.03 -13.00 10.61
N THR A 170 -2.38 -11.71 10.54
CA THR A 170 -2.25 -10.75 11.62
C THR A 170 -3.49 -9.91 11.69
N THR A 171 -3.94 -9.69 12.92
CA THR A 171 -5.21 -9.05 13.27
C THR A 171 -4.94 -8.01 14.33
N LEU A 172 -5.69 -6.91 14.26
CA LEU A 172 -5.49 -5.71 15.06
C LEU A 172 -6.80 -5.37 15.77
N GLY A 173 -6.75 -5.23 17.08
CA GLY A 173 -7.79 -4.57 17.87
C GLY A 173 -7.25 -3.23 18.37
N LEU A 174 -8.01 -2.15 18.14
CA LEU A 174 -7.73 -0.81 18.67
C LEU A 174 -8.98 -0.30 19.39
N ALA A 175 -8.91 -0.14 20.70
CA ALA A 175 -9.91 0.58 21.48
C ALA A 175 -9.40 2.01 21.69
N ALA A 176 -10.01 2.98 21.01
CA ALA A 176 -9.68 4.38 21.17
C ALA A 176 -10.95 5.22 21.04
N LYS A 177 -10.96 6.40 21.68
CA LYS A 177 -12.04 7.37 21.48
C LYS A 177 -11.93 7.92 20.05
N LEU A 178 -12.90 7.57 19.22
CA LEU A 178 -12.98 8.06 17.84
C LEU A 178 -13.36 9.56 17.79
N PRO A 179 -12.92 10.29 16.75
CA PRO A 179 -12.04 9.82 15.69
C PRO A 179 -10.61 9.61 16.20
N LEU A 180 -9.93 8.56 15.69
CA LEU A 180 -8.48 8.55 15.80
C LEU A 180 -7.99 9.84 15.14
N PRO A 181 -7.00 10.55 15.72
CA PRO A 181 -6.36 11.63 14.98
C PRO A 181 -5.90 11.05 13.64
N ASP A 182 -6.04 11.85 12.57
CA ASP A 182 -5.58 11.43 11.26
C ASP A 182 -4.19 10.85 11.39
N GLY A 183 -4.01 9.63 10.86
CA GLY A 183 -2.72 8.98 10.92
C GLY A 183 -1.72 9.88 10.21
N GLN A 184 -0.77 10.44 10.95
CA GLN A 184 0.26 11.29 10.35
C GLN A 184 1.04 10.45 9.34
N ARG A 185 1.24 11.04 8.15
CA ARG A 185 2.12 10.46 7.16
C ARG A 185 3.54 10.74 7.60
N CYS A 186 4.16 9.75 8.25
CA CYS A 186 5.59 9.81 8.50
C CYS A 186 6.32 9.99 7.14
N SER A 187 7.11 11.05 7.04
CA SER A 187 7.79 11.45 5.81
C SER A 187 9.02 10.61 5.47
N CYS A 188 9.43 9.68 6.35
CA CYS A 188 10.57 8.82 6.05
C CYS A 188 10.32 7.95 4.82
N ASP A 189 11.38 7.69 4.05
CA ASP A 189 11.32 6.91 2.80
C ASP A 189 10.58 5.58 2.97
N LEU A 190 10.74 4.92 4.11
CA LEU A 190 10.09 3.62 4.38
C LEU A 190 8.58 3.75 4.52
N CYS A 191 8.08 4.76 5.26
CA CYS A 191 6.65 5.00 5.42
C CYS A 191 6.03 5.58 4.14
N TYR A 192 6.76 6.44 3.43
CA TYR A 192 6.35 6.96 2.13
C TYR A 192 6.17 5.83 1.12
N SER A 193 7.19 4.98 0.96
CA SER A 193 7.19 3.88 -0.01
C SER A 193 6.16 2.80 0.29
N SER A 194 5.90 2.52 1.58
CA SER A 194 4.85 1.61 2.02
C SER A 194 3.46 2.24 2.09
N ALA A 195 3.36 3.55 1.79
CA ALA A 195 2.17 4.38 1.96
C ALA A 195 1.50 4.23 3.35
N ALA A 196 2.30 4.01 4.39
CA ALA A 196 1.78 3.79 5.74
C ALA A 196 1.18 5.09 6.27
N LYS A 197 -0.02 5.00 6.86
CA LYS A 197 -0.61 6.07 7.66
C LYS A 197 -0.54 5.62 9.10
N LEU A 198 0.30 6.25 9.92
CA LEU A 198 0.61 5.74 11.25
C LEU A 198 -0.12 6.55 12.32
N THR A 199 -0.64 5.86 13.33
CA THR A 199 -1.14 6.46 14.58
C THR A 199 -0.41 5.86 15.78
N CYS A 200 -0.35 6.59 16.89
CA CYS A 200 0.33 6.20 18.14
C CYS A 200 -0.62 6.29 19.35
N PRO A 201 -1.57 5.36 19.46
CA PRO A 201 -2.37 5.12 20.68
C PRO A 201 -1.51 4.66 21.87
N GLU A 202 -2.06 4.74 23.08
CA GLU A 202 -1.44 4.21 24.30
C GLU A 202 -1.29 2.68 24.25
N GLY A 203 -0.32 2.14 25.01
CA GLY A 203 0.02 0.71 24.96
C GLY A 203 -1.10 -0.24 25.44
N ASP A 204 -2.05 0.25 26.24
CA ASP A 204 -3.23 -0.46 26.73
C ASP A 204 -4.49 -0.23 25.88
N GLU A 205 -4.41 0.62 24.86
CA GLU A 205 -5.46 0.92 23.87
C GLU A 205 -5.34 0.04 22.61
N VAL A 206 -4.19 -0.59 22.38
CA VAL A 206 -3.94 -1.44 21.21
C VAL A 206 -3.57 -2.83 21.62
N ALA A 207 -4.09 -3.80 20.87
CA ALA A 207 -3.45 -5.09 20.80
C ALA A 207 -3.29 -5.56 19.36
N VAL A 208 -2.04 -5.86 18.99
CA VAL A 208 -1.73 -6.63 17.80
C VAL A 208 -1.74 -8.09 18.22
N VAL A 209 -2.75 -8.84 17.78
CA VAL A 209 -2.77 -10.30 17.97
C VAL A 209 -2.44 -10.95 16.64
N THR A 210 -1.41 -11.77 16.62
CA THR A 210 -1.12 -12.59 15.45
C THR A 210 -1.80 -13.94 15.61
N SER A 211 -2.99 -14.10 15.02
CA SER A 211 -3.60 -15.43 14.87
C SER A 211 -2.99 -16.15 13.67
N GLY A 212 -1.84 -16.81 13.83
CA GLY A 212 -1.24 -17.59 12.74
C GLY A 212 0.21 -18.04 12.93
N LEU A 213 0.60 -19.02 12.11
CA LEU A 213 1.86 -19.79 12.14
C LEU A 213 3.16 -18.97 12.01
N GLN A 214 3.13 -17.67 11.68
CA GLN A 214 4.33 -16.86 11.46
C GLN A 214 4.23 -15.45 12.08
N PRO A 215 5.26 -14.99 12.80
CA PRO A 215 5.32 -13.63 13.32
C PRO A 215 5.43 -12.60 12.18
N LEU A 216 5.07 -11.34 12.47
CA LEU A 216 5.36 -10.22 11.58
C LEU A 216 6.86 -10.15 11.27
N THR A 217 7.21 -9.76 10.05
CA THR A 217 8.61 -9.51 9.69
C THR A 217 8.97 -8.09 10.09
N ASN A 218 10.06 -7.94 10.84
CA ASN A 218 10.63 -6.65 11.19
C ASN A 218 11.67 -6.22 10.15
N TYR A 219 11.50 -5.01 9.64
CA TYR A 219 12.56 -4.29 8.96
C TYR A 219 12.67 -2.87 9.53
N LYS A 220 13.78 -2.59 10.24
CA LYS A 220 14.06 -1.27 10.85
C LYS A 220 12.90 -0.72 11.70
N GLY A 221 12.25 -1.58 12.47
CA GLY A 221 11.13 -1.23 13.35
C GLY A 221 9.78 -1.14 12.63
N VAL A 222 9.70 -1.48 11.34
CA VAL A 222 8.45 -1.66 10.59
C VAL A 222 8.08 -3.14 10.56
N LEU A 223 6.90 -3.45 11.10
CA LEU A 223 6.35 -4.80 11.17
C LEU A 223 5.32 -5.00 10.06
N PHE A 224 5.63 -5.89 9.11
CA PHE A 224 4.76 -6.21 7.99
C PHE A 224 4.41 -7.69 7.93
N CYS A 225 3.27 -8.01 7.34
CA CYS A 225 2.84 -9.39 7.17
C CYS A 225 3.75 -10.10 6.15
N PRO A 226 4.41 -11.21 6.50
CA PRO A 226 5.29 -11.92 5.57
C PRO A 226 4.55 -12.50 4.37
N ARG A 227 3.23 -12.73 4.47
CA ARG A 227 2.42 -13.35 3.41
C ARG A 227 1.90 -12.35 2.38
N CYS A 228 1.35 -11.22 2.81
CA CYS A 228 0.78 -10.21 1.90
C CYS A 228 1.60 -8.93 1.79
N GLY A 229 2.64 -8.75 2.61
CA GLY A 229 3.51 -7.57 2.60
C GLY A 229 2.86 -6.29 3.12
N VAL A 230 1.67 -6.35 3.72
CA VAL A 230 1.01 -5.18 4.31
C VAL A 230 1.78 -4.74 5.55
N TYR A 231 2.15 -3.46 5.62
CA TYR A 231 2.64 -2.84 6.87
C TYR A 231 1.49 -2.91 7.88
N VAL A 232 1.72 -3.53 9.02
CA VAL A 232 0.72 -3.69 10.10
C VAL A 232 0.97 -2.70 11.24
N SER A 233 2.17 -2.70 11.81
CA SER A 233 2.53 -1.91 12.99
C SER A 233 4.03 -1.59 13.00
N GLY A 234 4.47 -0.71 13.89
CA GLY A 234 5.89 -0.54 14.19
C GLY A 234 6.22 -1.08 15.57
N GLU A 235 7.49 -1.34 15.83
CA GLU A 235 7.93 -1.71 17.18
C GLU A 235 7.71 -0.56 18.15
N ALA A 236 7.40 -0.92 19.40
CA ALA A 236 7.46 -0.01 20.54
C ALA A 236 8.94 0.29 20.85
N GLY A 237 9.35 1.56 20.72
CA GLY A 237 10.65 2.03 21.24
C GLY A 237 11.80 2.25 20.25
N GLU A 238 11.80 1.70 19.02
CA GLU A 238 12.91 1.91 18.07
C GLU A 238 12.46 2.54 16.75
N GLY A 239 12.70 3.85 16.64
CA GLY A 239 12.79 4.53 15.35
C GLY A 239 14.14 4.22 14.72
N GLY A 240 14.12 3.73 13.47
CA GLY A 240 15.33 3.58 12.67
C GLY A 240 16.09 4.90 12.63
N GLY A 241 17.41 4.84 12.82
CA GLY A 241 18.29 6.01 12.91
C GLY A 241 18.29 6.85 11.64
N GLY A 242 17.35 7.80 11.54
CA GLY A 242 17.39 8.93 10.63
C GLY A 242 18.10 10.10 11.30
N THR A 243 19.04 10.72 10.59
CA THR A 243 19.64 11.98 11.01
C THR A 243 18.76 13.13 10.54
N GLY A 244 18.07 13.79 11.47
CA GLY A 244 17.34 15.03 11.26
C GLY A 244 15.89 14.85 10.82
N GLU A 245 14.98 15.50 11.54
CA GLU A 245 13.51 15.62 11.28
C GLU A 245 12.57 14.52 11.82
N ASP A 246 13.02 13.72 12.78
CA ASP A 246 12.20 12.70 13.45
C ASP A 246 11.37 13.21 14.66
N LYS A 247 10.85 14.45 14.64
CA LYS A 247 10.03 14.95 15.77
C LYS A 247 8.73 14.14 15.96
N GLU A 248 8.13 13.69 14.87
CA GLU A 248 6.93 12.83 14.90
C GLU A 248 7.25 11.39 15.32
N MET A 249 8.38 10.84 14.84
CA MET A 249 8.85 9.52 15.26
C MET A 249 9.29 9.49 16.73
N ALA A 250 9.75 10.62 17.27
CA ALA A 250 10.09 10.78 18.68
C ALA A 250 8.87 10.77 19.62
N ALA A 251 7.68 11.17 19.15
CA ALA A 251 6.47 11.24 19.97
C ALA A 251 6.03 9.87 20.50
N CYS A 252 6.26 8.79 19.73
CA CYS A 252 5.92 7.42 20.15
C CYS A 252 7.06 6.75 20.93
N LYS A 253 8.31 7.21 20.72
CA LYS A 253 9.54 6.68 21.33
C LYS A 253 9.63 6.94 22.84
N GLY A 254 9.01 8.03 23.34
CA GLY A 254 9.06 8.42 24.75
C GLY A 254 7.92 7.89 25.64
N LEU A 255 6.93 7.21 25.06
CA LEU A 255 5.66 6.92 25.74
C LEU A 255 5.31 5.42 25.82
N GLY A 256 6.17 4.50 25.37
CA GLY A 256 5.85 3.06 25.34
C GLY A 256 4.74 2.69 24.37
N LYS A 257 4.45 3.57 23.40
CA LYS A 257 3.32 3.48 22.46
C LYS A 257 3.64 2.61 21.25
N MET A 258 2.64 1.87 20.78
CA MET A 258 2.74 1.05 19.58
C MET A 258 2.25 1.82 18.35
N ARG A 259 3.08 1.89 17.31
CA ARG A 259 2.70 2.46 16.01
C ARG A 259 1.76 1.49 15.29
N VAL A 260 0.63 1.96 14.79
CA VAL A 260 -0.31 1.14 14.02
C VAL A 260 -0.60 1.78 12.67
N ASN A 261 -0.59 0.98 11.60
CA ASN A 261 -0.99 1.45 10.27
C ASN A 261 -2.52 1.49 10.17
N VAL A 262 -3.09 2.70 10.11
CA VAL A 262 -4.54 2.88 10.12
C VAL A 262 -5.23 2.29 8.88
N ARG A 263 -4.49 2.11 7.78
CA ARG A 263 -4.99 1.43 6.58
C ARG A 263 -5.38 -0.04 6.83
N CYS A 264 -4.95 -0.63 7.94
CA CYS A 264 -5.34 -1.99 8.33
C CYS A 264 -6.71 -2.06 9.01
N PHE A 265 -7.30 -0.93 9.41
CA PHE A 265 -8.64 -0.91 10.03
C PHE A 265 -9.74 -1.00 8.99
N GLU A 266 -10.79 -1.72 9.36
CA GLU A 266 -12.02 -1.77 8.59
C GLU A 266 -12.70 -0.39 8.60
N GLY A 267 -13.30 -0.03 7.46
CA GLY A 267 -13.96 1.27 7.29
C GLY A 267 -13.03 2.47 7.10
N TRP A 268 -11.71 2.31 7.18
CA TRP A 268 -10.76 3.42 6.96
C TRP A 268 -10.95 4.11 5.61
N GLY A 269 -11.10 3.34 4.53
CA GLY A 269 -11.28 3.90 3.18
C GLY A 269 -12.58 4.69 2.98
N ALA A 270 -13.60 4.50 3.84
CA ALA A 270 -14.80 5.34 3.84
C ALA A 270 -14.55 6.66 4.58
N ARG A 271 -13.80 6.63 5.69
CA ARG A 271 -13.41 7.84 6.46
C ARG A 271 -12.48 8.76 5.68
N GLU A 272 -11.56 8.21 4.90
CA GLU A 272 -10.66 9.01 4.03
C GLU A 272 -11.48 9.88 3.04
N LYS A 273 -12.63 9.39 2.57
CA LYS A 273 -13.55 10.18 1.72
C LYS A 273 -14.33 11.26 2.49
N GLU A 274 -14.61 11.04 3.78
CA GLU A 274 -15.31 12.01 4.64
C GLU A 274 -14.41 13.17 5.05
N VAL A 275 -13.11 12.90 5.32
CA VAL A 275 -12.11 13.95 5.62
C VAL A 275 -11.81 14.79 4.38
N GLU A 276 -11.56 14.16 3.22
CA GLU A 276 -11.35 14.88 1.95
C GLU A 276 -12.56 15.74 1.54
N ALA A 277 -13.78 15.34 1.94
CA ALA A 277 -15.00 16.11 1.69
C ALA A 277 -15.24 17.24 2.70
N GLY A 278 -14.55 17.22 3.85
CA GLY A 278 -14.65 18.22 4.93
C GLY A 278 -13.60 19.33 4.87
N GLU A 279 -12.56 19.19 4.03
CA GLU A 279 -11.50 20.20 3.86
C GLU A 279 -11.88 21.36 2.91
N ASP A 280 -13.10 21.36 2.35
CA ASP A 280 -13.60 22.44 1.45
C ASP A 280 -14.28 23.60 2.20
N GLU A 281 -14.27 23.64 3.54
CA GLU A 281 -14.73 24.79 4.33
C GLU A 281 -13.64 25.36 5.24
N GLY A 282 -12.77 26.21 4.68
CA GLY A 282 -12.16 27.32 5.43
C GLY A 282 -10.63 27.42 5.48
N SER A 283 -10.10 28.34 4.68
CA SER A 283 -8.86 29.13 4.86
C SER A 283 -7.52 28.38 5.03
N CYS A 284 -6.65 28.46 4.02
CA CYS A 284 -5.62 29.49 3.87
C CYS A 284 -5.00 29.44 2.47
#